data_AF-A0A1A9W4W6-F1
#
_entry.id   AF-A0A1A9W4W6-F1
#
_cell.length_a   1.000
_cell.length_b   1.000
_cell.length_c   1.000
_cell.angle_alpha   90.00
_cell.angle_beta   90.00
_cell.angle_gamma   90.00
#
_symmetry.space_group_name_H-M   'P 1'
#
loop_
_entity.id
_entity.type
_entity.pdbx_description
1 polymer ?
#
loop_
_entity_poly.entity_id
_entity_poly.type
_entity_poly.pdbx_seq_one_letter_code
_entity_poly.pdbx_strand_id
1 'polypeptide(L)'
;MMLDIKPTADYLSRSTGSFNNFSMLFAGYSSNALSSVGVSVGKSSLDPHSHLRQPDPYQMFGPTSSRLASSGSGQIQLWQFLLELLSDSSNAGCITWEGTNGEFKLTDPDEVARRWGERKSKPNMNYDKLSRALR
;
A
#
# COMPACT_ATOMS: atom_id res chain seq x y z
N MET A 1 23.72 -22.43 -47.73
CA MET A 1 23.44 -22.36 -46.28
C MET A 1 23.81 -20.97 -45.83
N MET A 2 22.82 -20.09 -45.69
CA MET A 2 23.01 -18.68 -45.39
C MET A 2 21.96 -18.28 -44.36
N LEU A 3 22.46 -18.03 -43.14
CA LEU A 3 22.07 -17.04 -42.13
C LEU A 3 20.57 -16.86 -41.82
N ASP A 4 20.18 -16.98 -40.54
CA ASP A 4 19.63 -15.79 -39.89
C ASP A 4 19.85 -15.77 -38.37
N ILE A 5 20.49 -14.66 -38.00
CA ILE A 5 20.48 -13.88 -36.76
C ILE A 5 19.52 -14.37 -35.66
N LYS A 6 20.07 -14.61 -34.46
CA LYS A 6 19.30 -14.84 -33.24
C LYS A 6 18.37 -13.65 -32.96
N PRO A 7 17.05 -13.85 -32.82
CA PRO A 7 16.20 -12.81 -32.25
C PRO A 7 16.56 -12.64 -30.78
N THR A 8 17.16 -11.48 -30.51
CA THR A 8 17.33 -10.82 -29.23
C THR A 8 15.97 -10.58 -28.56
N ALA A 9 15.30 -11.63 -28.07
CA ALA A 9 14.00 -11.51 -27.41
C ALA A 9 13.96 -12.13 -26.01
N ASP A 10 14.74 -13.16 -25.69
CA ASP A 10 14.68 -13.80 -24.36
C ASP A 10 15.79 -13.35 -23.40
N TYR A 11 16.47 -12.24 -23.71
CA TYR A 11 17.33 -11.49 -22.79
C TYR A 11 16.57 -10.43 -21.97
N LEU A 12 15.24 -10.38 -22.06
CA LEU A 12 14.45 -9.76 -20.99
C LEU A 12 14.24 -10.80 -19.90
N SER A 13 15.33 -10.91 -19.13
CA SER A 13 15.36 -11.23 -17.73
C SER A 13 13.99 -11.51 -17.15
N ARG A 14 13.85 -12.75 -16.72
CA ARG A 14 13.04 -13.18 -15.58
C ARG A 14 13.42 -12.33 -14.36
N SER A 15 13.13 -11.03 -14.42
CA SER A 15 13.10 -10.16 -13.27
C SER A 15 11.80 -10.54 -12.59
N THR A 16 11.93 -11.47 -11.66
CA THR A 16 11.12 -11.60 -10.46
C THR A 16 10.20 -10.39 -10.31
N GLY A 17 8.97 -10.51 -10.82
CA GLY A 17 7.93 -9.52 -10.60
C GLY A 17 7.56 -9.59 -9.13
N SER A 18 8.38 -8.97 -8.29
CA SER A 18 8.12 -8.78 -6.87
C SER A 18 6.98 -7.78 -6.79
N PHE A 19 5.75 -8.30 -6.78
CA PHE A 19 4.52 -7.54 -6.54
C PHE A 19 4.40 -7.10 -5.07
N ASN A 20 5.51 -6.71 -4.44
CA ASN A 20 5.53 -6.33 -3.03
C ASN A 20 5.96 -4.87 -2.80
N ASN A 21 6.26 -4.12 -3.86
CA ASN A 21 6.37 -2.68 -3.76
C ASN A 21 4.96 -2.07 -3.79
N PHE A 22 4.34 -1.97 -2.62
CA PHE A 22 3.15 -1.14 -2.39
C PHE A 22 3.34 0.26 -3.02
N SER A 23 4.60 0.69 -3.19
CA SER A 23 4.97 1.92 -3.87
C SER A 23 4.60 2.15 -5.30
N MET A 24 4.36 1.09 -6.05
CA MET A 24 3.78 1.27 -7.37
C MET A 24 2.29 1.59 -7.31
N LEU A 25 1.58 1.23 -6.22
CA LEU A 25 0.14 1.51 -6.07
C LEU A 25 -0.15 3.00 -5.84
N PHE A 26 0.81 3.72 -5.25
CA PHE A 26 0.69 5.16 -4.97
C PHE A 26 1.65 6.04 -5.78
N ALA A 27 2.40 5.48 -6.73
CA ALA A 27 3.31 6.24 -7.59
C ALA A 27 2.59 7.38 -8.36
N GLY A 28 1.31 7.20 -8.72
CA GLY A 28 0.49 8.25 -9.34
C GLY A 28 -0.14 9.27 -8.36
N TYR A 29 -0.02 9.04 -7.05
CA TYR A 29 -0.60 9.87 -6.00
C TYR A 29 0.47 10.67 -5.24
N SER A 30 1.71 10.16 -5.14
CA SER A 30 2.86 10.90 -4.57
C SER A 30 3.28 12.10 -5.44
N SER A 31 3.02 12.07 -6.75
CA SER A 31 3.42 13.14 -7.69
C SER A 31 2.66 14.45 -7.53
N ASN A 32 1.52 14.44 -6.81
CA ASN A 32 0.64 15.62 -6.69
C ASN A 32 0.60 16.21 -5.27
N ALA A 33 1.58 15.91 -4.41
CA ALA A 33 1.81 16.74 -3.22
C ALA A 33 2.22 18.19 -3.57
N LEU A 34 2.34 18.52 -4.86
CA LEU A 34 2.46 19.87 -5.37
C LEU A 34 1.70 20.04 -6.71
N SER A 35 0.35 20.00 -6.69
CA SER A 35 -0.49 20.86 -7.55
C SER A 35 -1.98 20.54 -7.36
N SER A 36 -2.68 21.51 -6.77
CA SER A 36 -4.10 21.87 -6.99
C SER A 36 -5.10 20.76 -7.35
N VAL A 37 -6.10 20.54 -6.46
CA VAL A 37 -7.52 20.81 -6.78
C VAL A 37 -8.39 20.68 -5.51
N GLY A 38 -9.00 21.81 -5.15
CA GLY A 38 -10.26 22.07 -4.44
C GLY A 38 -10.88 21.03 -3.50
N VAL A 39 -10.88 21.35 -2.20
CA VAL A 39 -12.06 21.19 -1.34
C VAL A 39 -12.29 22.49 -0.58
N SER A 40 -13.40 23.14 -0.92
CA SER A 40 -14.03 24.21 -0.19
C SER A 40 -14.61 23.67 1.12
N VAL A 41 -14.25 24.28 2.27
CA VAL A 41 -15.16 24.78 3.31
C VAL A 41 -14.34 25.39 4.46
N GLY A 42 -14.50 26.71 4.65
CA GLY A 42 -14.76 27.28 5.97
C GLY A 42 -13.61 27.57 6.93
N LYS A 43 -13.34 28.87 7.08
CA LYS A 43 -12.92 29.59 8.30
C LYS A 43 -11.44 29.57 8.73
N SER A 44 -10.85 30.73 8.48
CA SER A 44 -10.16 31.62 9.44
C SER A 44 -8.70 31.37 9.87
N SER A 45 -7.99 32.49 9.77
CA SER A 45 -6.77 32.92 10.47
C SER A 45 -5.44 32.61 9.79
N LEU A 46 -4.72 33.70 9.59
CA LEU A 46 -3.46 33.80 8.88
C LEU A 46 -2.35 33.48 9.88
N ASP A 47 -1.83 32.26 9.82
CA ASP A 47 -0.72 31.82 10.67
C ASP A 47 0.58 31.73 9.84
N PRO A 48 1.65 32.49 10.19
CA PRO A 48 2.88 32.55 9.38
C PRO A 48 3.84 31.34 9.54
N HIS A 49 3.42 30.24 10.17
CA HIS A 49 4.28 29.08 10.48
C HIS A 49 4.05 27.85 9.56
N SER A 50 3.65 28.06 8.31
CA SER A 50 3.28 27.00 7.36
C SER A 50 4.45 26.19 6.75
N HIS A 51 5.63 26.19 7.36
CA HIS A 51 6.72 25.30 6.98
C HIS A 51 6.85 24.17 8.01
N LEU A 52 6.67 22.93 7.56
CA LEU A 52 6.96 21.64 8.23
C LEU A 52 5.83 20.88 8.93
N ARG A 53 4.53 21.15 8.69
CA ARG A 53 3.53 20.13 9.05
C ARG A 53 3.54 19.04 7.99
N GLN A 54 4.27 17.95 8.24
CA GLN A 54 4.15 16.76 7.42
C GLN A 54 2.67 16.35 7.37
N PRO A 55 2.09 16.15 6.19
CA PRO A 55 0.70 15.72 6.06
C PRO A 55 0.53 14.34 6.72
N ASP A 56 -0.56 14.19 7.47
CA ASP A 56 -0.87 12.92 8.13
C ASP A 56 -1.06 11.82 7.06
N PRO A 57 -0.37 10.68 7.14
CA PRO A 57 -0.35 9.69 6.08
C PRO A 57 -1.72 9.04 5.86
N TYR A 58 -2.57 8.98 6.89
CA TYR A 58 -3.93 8.45 6.75
C TYR A 58 -4.84 9.40 5.97
N GLN A 59 -4.61 10.71 6.06
CA GLN A 59 -5.34 11.69 5.23
C GLN A 59 -4.90 11.61 3.75
N MET A 60 -3.63 11.28 3.51
CA MET A 60 -3.10 11.16 2.14
C MET A 60 -3.45 9.83 1.48
N PHE A 61 -3.17 8.72 2.16
CA PHE A 61 -3.26 7.37 1.57
C PHE A 61 -4.55 6.64 1.94
N GLY A 62 -5.27 7.07 2.98
CA GLY A 62 -6.51 6.40 3.44
C GLY A 62 -7.57 6.26 2.35
N PRO A 63 -8.00 7.36 1.67
CA PRO A 63 -9.01 7.29 0.61
C PRO A 63 -8.60 6.39 -0.56
N THR A 64 -7.34 6.47 -0.98
CA THR A 64 -6.79 5.63 -2.06
C THR A 64 -6.73 4.16 -1.64
N SER A 65 -6.32 3.88 -0.41
CA SER A 65 -6.21 2.53 0.13
C SER A 65 -7.57 1.86 0.27
N SER A 66 -8.58 2.59 0.74
CA SER A 66 -9.96 2.10 0.81
C SER A 66 -10.51 1.71 -0.57
N ARG A 67 -10.24 2.53 -1.59
CA ARG A 67 -10.65 2.25 -2.99
C ARG A 67 -9.95 1.02 -3.56
N LEU A 68 -8.65 0.88 -3.32
CA LEU A 68 -7.85 -0.25 -3.81
C LEU A 68 -8.14 -1.56 -3.05
N ALA A 69 -8.52 -1.47 -1.77
CA ALA A 69 -8.88 -2.60 -0.94
C ALA A 69 -10.26 -3.18 -1.29
N SER A 70 -11.18 -2.35 -1.79
CA SER A 70 -12.55 -2.73 -2.11
C SER A 70 -12.59 -3.88 -3.13
N SER A 71 -12.98 -5.08 -2.68
CA SER A 71 -13.14 -6.27 -3.51
C SER A 71 -14.60 -6.70 -3.51
N GLY A 72 -15.29 -6.52 -4.62
CA GLY A 72 -16.71 -6.87 -4.78
C GLY A 72 -17.02 -8.37 -4.82
N SER A 73 -16.03 -9.26 -4.64
CA SER A 73 -16.16 -10.70 -4.95
C SER A 73 -15.92 -11.66 -3.78
N GLY A 74 -15.80 -11.21 -2.53
CA GLY A 74 -15.56 -12.07 -1.36
C GLY A 74 -14.18 -12.76 -1.33
N GLN A 75 -13.42 -12.72 -2.44
CA GLN A 75 -12.04 -13.17 -2.51
C GLN A 75 -11.08 -11.99 -2.35
N ILE A 76 -10.76 -11.65 -1.10
CA ILE A 76 -9.74 -10.65 -0.80
C ILE A 76 -8.33 -11.26 -0.88
N GLN A 77 -7.40 -10.50 -1.47
CA GLN A 77 -5.97 -10.80 -1.52
C GLN A 77 -5.24 -10.17 -0.32
N LEU A 78 -4.04 -10.66 0.00
CA LEU A 78 -3.28 -10.16 1.15
C LEU A 78 -2.99 -8.66 1.03
N TRP A 79 -2.55 -8.18 -0.12
CA TRP A 79 -2.25 -6.76 -0.31
C TRP A 79 -3.49 -5.87 -0.14
N GLN A 80 -4.65 -6.29 -0.64
CA GLN A 80 -5.93 -5.58 -0.47
C GLN A 80 -6.34 -5.54 0.99
N PHE A 81 -6.17 -6.66 1.70
CA PHE A 81 -6.43 -6.74 3.13
C PHE A 81 -5.52 -5.81 3.95
N LEU A 82 -4.23 -5.75 3.61
CA LEU A 82 -3.31 -4.82 4.27
C LEU A 82 -3.70 -3.35 4.01
N LEU A 83 -4.08 -3.01 2.77
CA LEU A 83 -4.61 -1.67 2.45
C LEU A 83 -5.91 -1.34 3.19
N GLU A 84 -6.79 -2.33 3.40
CA GLU A 84 -8.01 -2.17 4.17
C GLU A 84 -7.67 -1.76 5.62
N LEU A 85 -6.75 -2.48 6.26
CA LEU A 85 -6.29 -2.14 7.61
C LEU A 85 -5.64 -0.76 7.65
N LEU A 86 -4.77 -0.48 6.67
CA LEU A 86 -4.06 0.80 6.55
C LEU A 86 -4.97 1.98 6.19
N SER A 87 -6.20 1.75 5.74
CA SER A 87 -7.15 2.82 5.44
C SER A 87 -7.75 3.48 6.68
N ASP A 88 -7.66 2.83 7.84
CA ASP A 88 -8.16 3.32 9.11
C ASP A 88 -7.05 3.40 10.17
N SER A 89 -6.84 4.60 10.69
CA SER A 89 -5.89 4.89 11.78
C SER A 89 -6.14 4.11 13.06
N SER A 90 -7.36 3.60 13.29
CA SER A 90 -7.67 2.73 14.43
C SER A 90 -6.84 1.44 14.45
N ASN A 91 -6.34 1.00 13.29
CA ASN A 91 -5.49 -0.17 13.15
C ASN A 91 -3.99 0.10 13.38
N ALA A 92 -3.59 1.34 13.67
CA ALA A 92 -2.18 1.72 13.88
C ALA A 92 -1.46 0.88 14.97
N GLY A 93 -2.23 0.30 15.90
CA GLY A 93 -1.72 -0.63 16.91
C GLY A 93 -1.13 -1.92 16.35
N CYS A 94 -1.52 -2.36 15.14
CA CYS A 94 -0.97 -3.55 14.49
C CYS A 94 -0.34 -3.30 13.11
N ILE A 95 -0.80 -2.28 12.37
CA ILE A 95 -0.22 -1.87 11.08
C ILE A 95 -0.43 -0.37 10.84
N THR A 96 0.61 0.32 10.39
CA THR A 96 0.56 1.78 10.13
C THR A 96 1.39 2.16 8.91
N TRP A 97 0.98 3.23 8.24
CA TRP A 97 1.83 3.93 7.29
C TRP A 97 3.09 4.43 8.00
N GLU A 98 4.21 4.36 7.31
CA GLU A 98 5.52 4.85 7.74
C GLU A 98 6.26 5.46 6.55
N GLY A 99 7.22 6.34 6.80
CA GLY A 99 8.09 6.85 5.74
C GLY A 99 7.36 7.70 4.69
N THR A 100 7.86 7.65 3.46
CA THR A 100 7.35 8.48 2.36
C THR A 100 7.00 7.62 1.18
N ASN A 101 5.92 7.98 0.50
CA ASN A 101 5.38 7.19 -0.59
C ASN A 101 5.02 5.82 -0.01
N GLY A 102 3.85 5.73 0.65
CA GLY A 102 3.16 4.53 1.16
C GLY A 102 4.01 3.31 1.54
N GLU A 103 5.13 3.55 2.18
CA GLU A 103 5.79 2.56 3.01
C GLU A 103 4.89 2.32 4.24
N PHE A 104 4.96 1.11 4.78
CA PHE A 104 4.19 0.76 5.96
C PHE A 104 5.01 -0.19 6.82
N LYS A 105 4.63 -0.27 8.08
CA LYS A 105 5.17 -1.25 9.02
C LYS A 105 4.07 -2.00 9.74
N LEU A 106 4.45 -3.19 10.19
CA LEU A 106 3.65 -4.03 11.07
C LEU A 106 4.13 -3.76 12.50
N THR A 107 3.34 -3.03 13.27
CA THR A 107 3.61 -2.75 14.69
C THR A 107 3.31 -3.96 15.56
N ASP A 108 2.31 -4.77 15.18
CA ASP A 108 1.99 -6.07 15.76
C ASP A 108 1.75 -7.08 14.62
N PRO A 109 2.83 -7.76 14.16
CA PRO A 109 2.74 -8.70 13.05
C PRO A 109 1.87 -9.93 13.34
N ASP A 110 1.78 -10.35 14.62
CA ASP A 110 0.99 -11.50 15.04
C ASP A 110 -0.50 -11.18 14.98
N GLU A 111 -0.92 -9.99 15.44
CA GLU A 111 -2.30 -9.54 15.32
C GLU A 111 -2.73 -9.39 13.85
N VAL A 112 -1.85 -8.88 12.99
CA VAL A 112 -2.12 -8.82 11.53
C VAL A 112 -2.28 -10.21 10.95
N ALA A 113 -1.43 -11.16 11.32
CA ALA A 113 -1.54 -12.55 10.87
C ALA A 113 -2.82 -13.24 11.39
N ARG A 114 -3.20 -12.98 12.64
CA ARG A 114 -4.44 -13.49 13.24
C ARG A 114 -5.67 -13.00 12.46
N ARG A 115 -5.77 -11.68 12.23
CA ARG A 115 -6.87 -11.09 11.45
C ARG A 115 -6.90 -11.58 10.00
N TRP A 116 -5.74 -11.79 9.38
CA TRP A 116 -5.67 -12.42 8.06
C TRP A 116 -6.16 -13.87 8.06
N GLY A 117 -5.78 -14.64 9.09
CA GLY A 117 -6.26 -15.99 9.33
C GLY A 117 -7.79 -16.03 9.45
N GLU A 118 -8.36 -15.15 10.27
CA GLU A 118 -9.81 -14.96 10.41
C GLU A 118 -10.47 -14.62 9.08
N ARG A 119 -9.94 -13.64 8.34
CA ARG A 119 -10.47 -13.22 7.03
C ARG A 119 -10.50 -14.34 5.99
N LYS A 120 -9.58 -15.29 6.06
CA LYS A 120 -9.48 -16.43 5.12
C LYS A 120 -9.93 -17.76 5.71
N SER A 121 -10.48 -17.77 6.93
CA SER A 121 -10.81 -18.99 7.70
C SER A 121 -9.65 -19.98 7.79
N LYS A 122 -8.44 -19.48 8.05
CA LYS A 122 -7.19 -20.26 8.21
C LYS A 122 -6.71 -20.15 9.67
N PRO A 123 -7.14 -21.04 10.59
CA PRO A 123 -6.83 -20.93 12.02
C PRO A 123 -5.34 -21.11 12.35
N ASN A 124 -4.58 -21.76 11.45
CA ASN A 124 -3.13 -21.95 11.61
C ASN A 124 -2.30 -20.86 10.92
N MET A 125 -2.88 -19.68 10.67
CA MET A 125 -2.14 -18.53 10.12
C MET A 125 -1.21 -17.93 11.18
N ASN A 126 -0.02 -17.51 10.76
CA ASN A 126 0.96 -16.83 11.60
C ASN A 126 1.82 -15.89 10.74
N TYR A 127 2.68 -15.09 11.38
CA TYR A 127 3.50 -14.12 10.68
C TYR A 127 4.48 -14.76 9.68
N ASP A 128 5.10 -15.91 9.99
CA ASP A 128 5.96 -16.63 9.04
C ASP A 128 5.26 -16.96 7.72
N LYS A 129 4.02 -17.46 7.80
CA LYS A 129 3.21 -17.80 6.61
C LYS A 129 2.76 -16.56 5.86
N LEU A 130 2.35 -15.51 6.58
CA LEU A 130 1.93 -14.24 6.00
C LEU A 130 3.09 -13.55 5.29
N SER A 131 4.23 -13.41 5.96
CA SER A 131 5.44 -12.79 5.41
C SER A 131 5.96 -13.54 4.18
N ARG A 132 5.78 -14.87 4.09
CA ARG A 132 6.13 -15.62 2.88
C ARG A 132 5.28 -15.23 1.67
N ALA A 133 4.01 -14.88 1.88
CA ALA A 133 3.13 -14.38 0.83
C ALA A 133 3.42 -12.92 0.43
N LEU A 134 4.24 -12.20 1.23
CA LEU A 134 4.73 -10.85 0.93
C LEU A 134 6.12 -10.84 0.25
N ARG A 135 6.68 -12.00 -0.11
CA ARG A 135 8.00 -12.12 -0.77
C ARG A 135 7.83 -12.50 -2.23
#